data_AF-A0A8S3SX02-F1
#
_entry.id   AF-A0A8S3SX02-F1
#
_cell.length_a   1.000
_cell.length_b   1.000
_cell.length_c   1.000
_cell.angle_alpha   90.00
_cell.angle_beta   90.00
_cell.angle_gamma   90.00
#
_symmetry.space_group_name_H-M   'P 1'
#
loop_
_entity.id
_entity.type
_entity.pdbx_description
1 polymer ?
#
loop_
_entity_poly.entity_id
_entity_poly.type
_entity_poly.pdbx_seq_one_letter_code
_entity_poly.pdbx_strand_id
1 'polypeptide(L)'
;MFTDTYKSVGVPKIGTVIATERSTDPGQTIGVAFEAKNEGIRMNSIGVSTFADRTELSGIANADDKVLMVNTYQDLADAVGNVVTMVCPAQNLTTWIPPTTTTSTTTTQAPEITTPSRTKRSPISGPCEHCELRNGVGYNPHPEDCDKFIQCYFGENNEIVGAYRQCPWGQYWDQEVLTCRPAENVVCHKEKCRLPGLLSYPYGNIKNNRAYWKCNLGKSVSLCCPEGYLYRPYQGCVEFNGKTETCPPIVYHEGACDMRPVFGNATYYERIVHGNWIRMPCAPGTHYDPTECACSLFYPTYISNECKPELFISFDGTEIKDDSGKNNYIENHNVSIRKINGSSYGYFDGNSKIVIPRFANFESKDFVIKMNYSHTPNDRLESLISNGDDCCDNVPSMALVKSKRNVHYMIKTVDDKTREDSVATFHLPSIADPHNNWNEVYYIHDSLRLEGRSNGIRQEDFAVGKIKKTKAGLQIELEDLFQNFTGLIDYVAVYLCRPSHL
;
A
#
# COMPACT_ATOMS: atom_id res chain seq x y z
N MET A 1 19.11 -20.73 -17.12
CA MET A 1 18.23 -21.51 -18.02
C MET A 1 16.80 -21.10 -17.74
N PHE A 2 16.24 -20.20 -18.55
CA PHE A 2 14.82 -19.86 -18.48
C PHE A 2 14.04 -20.95 -19.22
N THR A 3 13.15 -21.65 -18.52
CA THR A 3 12.36 -22.75 -19.08
C THR A 3 11.24 -22.21 -19.97
N ASP A 4 11.17 -22.78 -21.17
CA ASP A 4 10.62 -22.19 -22.40
C ASP A 4 9.16 -22.64 -22.65
N THR A 5 8.26 -22.53 -21.65
CA THR A 5 6.91 -23.14 -21.73
C THR A 5 5.75 -22.23 -22.13
N TYR A 6 5.98 -20.93 -22.37
CA TYR A 6 4.96 -20.01 -22.89
C TYR A 6 5.54 -19.03 -23.92
N LYS A 7 5.98 -19.54 -25.08
CA LYS A 7 6.33 -18.68 -26.23
C LYS A 7 5.05 -18.27 -26.98
N SER A 8 4.56 -17.07 -26.72
CA SER A 8 3.62 -16.39 -27.62
C SER A 8 4.32 -16.13 -28.95
N VAL A 9 3.98 -16.90 -29.99
CA VAL A 9 4.58 -16.77 -31.33
C VAL A 9 4.30 -15.36 -31.86
N GLY A 10 5.36 -14.61 -32.19
CA GLY A 10 5.26 -13.28 -32.79
C GLY A 10 5.36 -12.09 -31.82
N VAL A 11 5.52 -12.31 -30.51
CA VAL A 11 5.71 -11.20 -29.55
C VAL A 11 7.22 -10.87 -29.42
N PRO A 12 7.63 -9.60 -29.62
CA PRO A 12 9.03 -9.19 -29.40
C PRO A 12 9.47 -9.44 -27.96
N LYS A 13 10.63 -10.09 -27.78
CA LYS A 13 11.25 -10.24 -26.46
C LYS A 13 12.06 -9.00 -26.13
N ILE A 14 11.82 -8.40 -24.97
CA ILE A 14 12.49 -7.18 -24.53
C ILE A 14 13.03 -7.40 -23.12
N GLY A 15 14.27 -6.97 -22.88
CA GLY A 15 14.88 -6.92 -21.55
C GLY A 15 15.31 -5.49 -21.25
N THR A 16 15.12 -5.05 -20.01
CA THR A 16 15.57 -3.73 -19.55
C THR A 16 16.34 -3.90 -18.26
N VAL A 17 17.59 -3.47 -18.25
CA VAL A 17 18.45 -3.48 -17.05
C VAL A 17 18.44 -2.09 -16.43
N ILE A 18 18.23 -2.01 -15.12
CA ILE A 18 18.32 -0.76 -14.36
C ILE A 18 19.48 -0.93 -13.37
N ALA A 19 20.47 -0.04 -13.43
CA ALA A 19 21.65 -0.10 -12.57
C ALA A 19 21.90 1.25 -11.89
N THR A 20 22.22 1.22 -10.60
CA THR A 20 22.58 2.40 -9.81
C THR A 20 24.08 2.61 -9.67
N GLU A 21 24.88 1.61 -10.01
CA GLU A 21 26.33 1.63 -9.93
C GLU A 21 26.93 0.67 -10.96
N ARG A 22 28.25 0.72 -11.15
CA ARG A 22 29.00 -0.26 -11.95
C ARG A 22 28.88 -1.65 -11.33
N SER A 23 28.65 -2.68 -12.13
CA SER A 23 28.65 -4.05 -11.59
C SER A 23 30.03 -4.46 -11.09
N THR A 24 30.06 -5.46 -10.21
CA THR A 24 31.30 -6.02 -9.68
C THR A 24 32.13 -6.75 -10.74
N ASP A 25 31.51 -7.24 -11.81
CA ASP A 25 32.16 -7.84 -12.98
C ASP A 25 31.50 -7.40 -14.30
N PRO A 26 31.89 -6.22 -14.84
CA PRO A 26 31.30 -5.69 -16.07
C PRO A 26 31.57 -6.55 -17.30
N GLY A 27 32.66 -7.33 -17.30
CA GLY A 27 32.98 -8.24 -18.40
C GLY A 27 31.93 -9.34 -18.51
N GLN A 28 31.55 -9.94 -17.39
CA GLN A 28 30.48 -10.95 -17.36
C GLN A 28 29.11 -10.35 -17.62
N THR A 29 28.79 -9.17 -17.08
CA THR A 29 27.50 -8.51 -17.31
C THR A 29 27.28 -8.23 -18.81
N ILE A 30 28.31 -7.75 -19.51
CA ILE A 30 28.28 -7.55 -20.96
C ILE A 30 28.19 -8.90 -21.70
N GLY A 31 28.92 -9.92 -21.24
CA GLY A 31 28.90 -11.27 -21.83
C GLY A 31 27.51 -11.92 -21.81
N VAL A 32 26.82 -11.87 -20.67
CA VAL A 32 25.45 -12.40 -20.53
C VAL A 32 24.45 -11.59 -21.35
N ALA A 33 24.60 -10.26 -21.41
CA ALA A 33 23.77 -9.42 -22.26
C ALA A 33 23.97 -9.71 -23.76
N PHE A 34 25.19 -10.09 -24.17
CA PHE A 34 25.48 -10.53 -25.54
C PHE A 34 24.76 -11.84 -25.90
N GLU A 35 24.71 -12.81 -24.99
CA GLU A 35 23.94 -14.04 -25.16
C GLU A 35 22.44 -13.76 -25.31
N ALA A 36 21.88 -12.91 -24.43
CA ALA A 36 20.48 -12.49 -24.52
C ALA A 36 20.15 -11.83 -25.87
N LYS A 37 21.03 -10.97 -26.38
CA LYS A 37 20.90 -10.35 -27.71
C LYS A 37 20.91 -11.40 -28.83
N ASN A 38 21.77 -12.42 -28.74
CA ASN A 38 21.82 -13.52 -29.72
C ASN A 38 20.57 -14.42 -29.69
N GLU A 39 19.87 -14.49 -28.56
CA GLU A 39 18.56 -15.15 -28.44
C GLU A 39 17.38 -14.32 -28.98
N GLY A 40 17.66 -13.15 -29.56
CA GLY A 40 16.66 -12.25 -30.12
C GLY A 40 15.95 -11.37 -29.08
N ILE A 41 16.53 -11.21 -27.89
CA ILE A 41 16.01 -10.28 -26.87
C ILE A 41 16.55 -8.87 -27.16
N ARG A 42 15.64 -7.90 -27.23
CA ARG A 42 15.97 -6.48 -27.35
C ARG A 42 16.31 -5.92 -25.97
N MET A 43 17.58 -5.71 -25.70
CA MET A 43 18.11 -5.18 -24.46
C MET A 43 18.15 -3.65 -24.47
N ASN A 44 17.63 -3.05 -23.39
CA ASN A 44 17.75 -1.64 -23.04
C ASN A 44 18.46 -1.54 -21.68
N SER A 45 19.07 -0.39 -21.39
CA SER A 45 19.79 -0.17 -20.14
C SER A 45 19.52 1.21 -19.57
N ILE A 46 19.33 1.31 -18.26
CA ILE A 46 19.00 2.54 -17.55
C ILE A 46 19.97 2.71 -16.38
N GLY A 47 20.76 3.76 -16.38
CA GLY A 47 21.61 4.16 -15.26
C GLY A 47 20.87 5.14 -14.36
N VAL A 48 20.73 4.82 -13.08
CA VAL A 48 20.03 5.65 -12.07
C VAL A 48 21.01 6.08 -10.99
N SER A 49 21.96 6.91 -11.38
CA SER A 49 22.86 7.72 -10.55
C SER A 49 23.99 8.26 -11.44
N THR A 50 24.82 9.15 -10.89
CA THR A 50 26.12 9.52 -11.48
C THR A 50 27.20 8.43 -11.34
N PHE A 51 26.96 7.39 -10.53
CA PHE A 51 27.85 6.26 -10.30
C PHE A 51 27.57 5.06 -11.22
N ALA A 52 26.44 5.07 -11.94
CA ALA A 52 26.13 4.09 -12.95
C ALA A 52 27.10 4.20 -14.13
N ASP A 53 27.70 3.08 -14.52
CA ASP A 53 28.73 3.07 -15.55
C ASP A 53 28.11 3.05 -16.95
N ARG A 54 28.17 4.18 -17.64
CA ARG A 54 27.62 4.30 -19.00
C ARG A 54 28.28 3.36 -20.00
N THR A 55 29.56 3.01 -19.83
CA THR A 55 30.29 2.12 -20.75
C THR A 55 29.76 0.71 -20.63
N GLU A 56 29.54 0.25 -19.39
CA GLU A 56 28.91 -1.04 -19.11
C GLU A 56 27.48 -1.11 -19.64
N LEU A 57 26.68 -0.08 -19.37
CA LEU A 57 25.29 0.01 -19.84
C LEU A 57 25.19 -0.01 -21.37
N SER A 58 26.11 0.67 -22.06
CA SER A 58 26.19 0.65 -23.52
C SER A 58 26.56 -0.75 -24.06
N GLY A 59 27.36 -1.53 -23.30
CA GLY A 59 27.65 -2.93 -23.63
C GLY A 59 26.44 -3.86 -23.45
N ILE A 60 25.54 -3.56 -22.52
CA ILE A 60 24.31 -4.30 -22.27
C ILE A 60 23.25 -4.01 -23.35
N ALA A 61 23.01 -2.74 -23.65
CA ALA A 61 21.99 -2.31 -24.60
C ALA A 61 22.27 -2.80 -26.04
N ASN A 62 21.24 -2.80 -26.89
CA ASN A 62 21.39 -3.10 -28.32
C ASN A 62 21.97 -1.93 -29.13
N ALA A 63 21.79 -0.70 -28.67
CA ALA A 63 22.25 0.52 -29.34
C ALA A 63 22.34 1.67 -28.33
N ASP A 64 23.11 2.71 -28.65
CA ASP A 64 23.32 3.85 -27.76
C ASP A 64 22.03 4.64 -27.47
N ASP A 65 21.06 4.65 -28.39
CA ASP A 65 19.73 5.25 -28.20
C ASP A 65 18.81 4.41 -27.30
N LYS A 66 19.28 3.26 -26.83
CA LYS A 66 18.63 2.38 -25.84
C LYS A 66 19.30 2.44 -24.46
N VAL A 67 20.15 3.45 -24.25
CA VAL A 67 20.78 3.77 -22.97
C VAL A 67 20.17 5.06 -22.42
N LEU A 68 19.47 4.97 -21.29
CA LEU A 68 18.99 6.13 -20.56
C LEU A 68 19.84 6.37 -19.32
N MET A 69 20.36 7.58 -19.15
CA MET A 69 21.05 7.99 -17.93
C MET A 69 20.21 9.03 -17.21
N VAL A 70 19.92 8.76 -15.94
CA VAL A 70 19.20 9.65 -15.03
C VAL A 70 19.97 9.74 -13.73
N ASN A 71 19.93 10.90 -13.06
CA ASN A 71 20.75 11.10 -11.86
C ASN A 71 20.03 10.66 -10.58
N THR A 72 18.70 10.59 -10.61
CA THR A 72 17.86 10.21 -9.47
C THR A 72 16.72 9.27 -9.89
N TYR A 73 16.10 8.58 -8.91
CA TYR A 73 14.89 7.81 -9.15
C TYR A 73 13.68 8.69 -9.54
N GLN A 74 13.68 9.97 -9.15
CA GLN A 74 12.64 10.92 -9.58
C GLN A 74 12.82 11.28 -11.05
N ASP A 75 14.06 11.51 -11.50
CA ASP A 75 14.37 11.73 -12.92
C ASP A 75 13.96 10.50 -13.75
N LEU A 76 14.10 9.29 -13.19
CA LEU A 76 13.60 8.07 -13.81
C LEU A 76 12.06 8.09 -13.90
N ALA A 77 11.37 8.43 -12.81
CA ALA A 77 9.91 8.53 -12.76
C ALA A 77 9.37 9.53 -13.79
N ASP A 78 10.02 10.69 -13.91
CA ASP A 78 9.68 11.74 -14.87
C ASP A 78 10.00 11.30 -16.32
N ALA A 79 11.02 10.45 -16.49
CA ALA A 79 11.41 9.86 -17.77
C ALA A 79 10.67 8.56 -18.12
N VAL A 80 9.70 8.09 -17.34
CA VAL A 80 8.98 6.82 -17.62
C VAL A 80 8.33 6.85 -19.00
N GLY A 81 7.78 7.97 -19.45
CA GLY A 81 7.25 8.11 -20.81
C GLY A 81 8.33 7.92 -21.89
N ASN A 82 9.54 8.41 -21.65
CA ASN A 82 10.70 8.21 -22.53
C ASN A 82 11.17 6.75 -22.50
N VAL A 83 11.12 6.09 -21.34
CA VAL A 83 11.43 4.65 -21.22
C VAL A 83 10.41 3.82 -22.00
N VAL A 84 9.12 4.11 -21.88
CA VAL A 84 8.06 3.41 -22.60
C VAL A 84 8.22 3.56 -24.11
N THR A 85 8.53 4.76 -24.60
CA THR A 85 8.79 5.01 -26.03
C THR A 85 10.11 4.41 -26.53
N MET A 86 11.13 4.34 -25.66
CA MET A 86 12.41 3.69 -25.95
C MET A 86 12.25 2.17 -26.12
N VAL A 87 11.47 1.54 -25.25
CA VAL A 87 11.16 0.09 -25.20
C VAL A 87 10.17 -0.30 -26.30
N CYS A 88 9.11 0.49 -26.47
CA CYS A 88 8.01 0.26 -27.40
C CYS A 88 7.90 1.43 -28.40
N PRO A 89 8.81 1.54 -29.39
CA PRO A 89 8.68 2.55 -30.42
C PRO A 89 7.38 2.30 -31.19
N ALA A 90 6.54 3.33 -31.31
CA ALA A 90 5.27 3.25 -32.01
C ALA A 90 5.48 2.56 -33.37
N GLN A 91 4.83 1.42 -33.56
CA GLN A 91 4.69 0.87 -34.90
C GLN A 91 3.91 1.91 -35.72
N ASN A 92 4.34 2.15 -36.96
CA ASN A 92 3.64 2.98 -37.93
C ASN A 92 2.22 2.43 -38.13
N LEU A 93 1.29 2.83 -37.28
CA LEU A 93 -0.13 2.64 -37.46
C LEU A 93 -0.56 3.68 -38.49
N THR A 94 -0.82 3.20 -39.71
CA THR A 94 -1.49 3.96 -40.77
C THR A 94 -2.72 4.68 -40.22
N THR A 95 -2.72 5.99 -40.43
CA THR A 95 -3.75 6.97 -40.07
C THR A 95 -5.15 6.53 -40.46
N TRP A 96 -6.00 6.31 -39.46
CA TRP A 96 -7.46 6.40 -39.60
C TRP A 96 -7.94 7.63 -38.84
N ILE A 97 -8.43 8.62 -39.59
CA ILE A 97 -8.99 9.86 -39.06
C ILE A 97 -10.50 9.64 -38.83
N PRO A 98 -11.03 9.81 -37.61
CA PRO A 98 -12.47 9.85 -37.38
C PRO A 98 -13.07 11.21 -37.81
N PRO A 99 -14.32 11.25 -38.27
CA PRO A 99 -14.94 12.46 -38.80
C PRO A 99 -15.20 13.49 -37.69
N THR A 100 -14.75 14.72 -37.95
CA THR A 100 -14.94 15.89 -37.10
C THR A 100 -16.40 16.34 -37.09
N THR A 101 -17.05 16.23 -35.94
CA THR A 101 -18.36 16.85 -35.69
C THR A 101 -18.15 18.27 -35.17
N THR A 102 -18.55 19.26 -35.95
CA THR A 102 -18.46 20.68 -35.60
C THR A 102 -19.55 21.05 -34.59
N THR A 103 -19.18 21.25 -33.32
CA THR A 103 -20.06 21.85 -32.32
C THR A 103 -19.65 23.30 -32.12
N SER A 104 -20.51 24.23 -32.54
CA SER A 104 -20.36 25.66 -32.33
C SER A 104 -20.56 26.01 -30.85
N THR A 105 -19.49 26.44 -30.18
CA THR A 105 -19.55 27.03 -28.84
C THR A 105 -19.88 28.52 -28.94
N THR A 106 -21.09 28.88 -28.51
CA THR A 106 -21.50 30.26 -28.24
C THR A 106 -20.81 30.74 -26.97
N THR A 107 -20.02 31.81 -27.08
CA THR A 107 -19.30 32.43 -25.98
C THR A 107 -20.27 33.19 -25.07
N THR A 108 -20.60 32.62 -23.90
CA THR A 108 -21.23 33.36 -22.80
C THR A 108 -20.12 33.76 -21.82
N GLN A 109 -19.98 35.07 -21.58
CA GLN A 109 -18.99 35.64 -20.67
C GLN A 109 -19.20 35.09 -19.26
N ALA A 110 -18.13 34.53 -18.69
CA ALA A 110 -18.06 34.13 -17.29
C ALA A 110 -18.05 35.39 -16.40
N PRO A 111 -18.79 35.41 -15.28
CA PRO A 111 -18.69 36.50 -14.32
C PRO A 111 -17.30 36.52 -13.68
N GLU A 112 -16.76 37.73 -13.62
CA GLU A 112 -15.47 38.09 -13.02
C GLU A 112 -15.41 37.62 -11.56
N ILE A 113 -14.63 36.56 -11.30
CA ILE A 113 -14.32 36.14 -9.94
C ILE A 113 -13.37 37.20 -9.36
N THR A 114 -13.94 38.07 -8.52
CA THR A 114 -13.18 38.98 -7.68
C THR A 114 -12.29 38.17 -6.75
N THR A 115 -10.99 38.26 -7.02
CA THR A 115 -9.91 37.81 -6.14
C THR A 115 -10.18 38.28 -4.70
N PRO A 116 -10.38 37.37 -3.71
CA PRO A 116 -10.42 37.79 -2.32
C PRO A 116 -9.02 38.22 -1.93
N SER A 117 -8.92 39.48 -1.53
CA SER A 117 -7.77 40.09 -0.87
C SER A 117 -7.15 39.15 0.17
N ARG A 118 -5.82 39.00 0.08
CA ARG A 118 -4.95 38.33 1.05
C ARG A 118 -5.18 38.94 2.43
N THR A 119 -6.07 38.35 3.22
CA THR A 119 -6.20 38.65 4.64
C THR A 119 -4.88 38.29 5.30
N LYS A 120 -4.21 39.30 5.89
CA LYS A 120 -3.03 39.10 6.74
C LYS A 120 -3.41 38.11 7.84
N ARG A 121 -2.95 36.85 7.71
CA ARG A 121 -2.96 35.89 8.81
C ARG A 121 -2.06 36.43 9.91
N SER A 122 -2.54 36.38 11.15
CA SER A 122 -1.71 36.61 12.34
C SER A 122 -0.45 35.74 12.28
N PRO A 123 0.69 36.19 12.84
CA PRO A 123 1.91 35.38 12.84
C PRO A 123 1.61 34.06 13.59
N ILE A 124 1.69 32.96 12.85
CA ILE A 124 1.55 31.61 13.37
C ILE A 124 2.80 31.39 14.22
N SER A 125 2.77 31.60 15.54
CA SER A 125 3.92 31.26 16.38
C SER A 125 3.90 29.76 16.69
N GLY A 126 4.98 29.03 16.35
CA GLY A 126 5.12 27.62 16.73
C GLY A 126 5.86 26.75 15.71
N PRO A 127 5.90 25.42 15.92
CA PRO A 127 6.67 24.47 15.10
C PRO A 127 6.19 24.37 13.64
N CYS A 128 5.01 24.91 13.34
CA CYS A 128 4.43 24.97 11.99
C CYS A 128 4.54 26.35 11.32
N GLU A 129 5.24 27.29 11.95
CA GLU A 129 5.52 28.59 11.37
C GLU A 129 6.38 28.43 10.10
N HIS A 130 6.01 29.16 9.04
CA HIS A 130 6.75 29.19 7.76
C HIS A 130 7.06 27.81 7.13
N CYS A 131 6.26 26.79 7.41
CA CYS A 131 6.49 25.45 6.86
C CYS A 131 6.41 25.40 5.33
N GLU A 132 7.17 24.49 4.74
CA GLU A 132 7.10 24.23 3.31
C GLU A 132 5.90 23.35 2.97
N LEU A 133 5.05 23.83 2.05
CA LEU A 133 3.81 23.16 1.70
C LEU A 133 3.99 22.22 0.50
N ARG A 134 3.57 20.96 0.66
CA ARG A 134 3.43 19.98 -0.43
C ARG A 134 2.09 19.26 -0.28
N ASN A 135 1.28 19.26 -1.34
CA ASN A 135 -0.05 18.63 -1.37
C ASN A 135 -0.99 19.08 -0.23
N GLY A 136 -0.90 20.34 0.20
CA GLY A 136 -1.75 20.89 1.27
C GLY A 136 -1.34 20.49 2.69
N VAL A 137 -0.13 19.93 2.86
CA VAL A 137 0.49 19.60 4.14
C VAL A 137 1.80 20.38 4.26
N GLY A 138 2.09 20.91 5.44
CA GLY A 138 3.32 21.62 5.74
C GLY A 138 4.38 20.74 6.36
N TYR A 139 5.65 21.07 6.13
CA TYR A 139 6.78 20.37 6.73
C TYR A 139 7.84 21.33 7.25
N ASN A 140 8.39 21.02 8.42
CA ASN A 140 9.50 21.72 9.05
C ASN A 140 10.50 20.72 9.65
N PRO A 141 11.80 21.05 9.72
CA PRO A 141 12.77 20.23 10.42
C PRO A 141 12.48 20.27 11.92
N HIS A 142 12.72 19.17 12.62
CA HIS A 142 12.67 19.19 14.09
C HIS A 142 13.81 20.07 14.64
N PRO A 143 13.57 20.92 15.65
CA PRO A 143 14.55 21.90 16.11
C PRO A 143 15.83 21.29 16.70
N GLU A 144 15.77 20.07 17.24
CA GLU A 144 16.87 19.48 18.01
C GLU A 144 17.31 18.08 17.54
N ASP A 145 16.55 17.41 16.68
CA ASP A 145 16.79 16.00 16.32
C ASP A 145 16.68 15.86 14.81
N CYS A 146 17.81 15.60 14.13
CA CYS A 146 17.82 15.54 12.67
C CYS A 146 17.15 14.29 12.09
N ASP A 147 16.93 13.25 12.90
CA ASP A 147 16.13 12.09 12.54
C ASP A 147 14.63 12.33 12.78
N LYS A 148 14.21 13.56 13.09
CA LYS A 148 12.81 13.94 13.24
C LYS A 148 12.44 15.14 12.38
N PHE A 149 11.15 15.25 12.12
CA PHE A 149 10.55 16.41 11.46
C PHE A 149 9.16 16.69 11.99
N ILE A 150 8.61 17.83 11.60
CA ILE A 150 7.26 18.24 11.97
C ILE A 150 6.43 18.26 10.69
N GLN A 151 5.30 17.56 10.73
CA GLN A 151 4.29 17.61 9.69
C GLN A 151 3.08 18.40 10.18
N CYS A 152 2.69 19.41 9.42
CA CYS A 152 1.72 20.41 9.79
C CYS A 152 0.45 20.30 8.95
N TYR A 153 -0.68 20.21 9.65
CA TYR A 153 -2.00 20.13 9.06
C TYR A 153 -2.75 21.44 9.32
N PHE A 154 -3.44 21.95 8.31
CA PHE A 154 -4.12 23.24 8.35
C PHE A 154 -5.62 23.06 8.08
N GLY A 155 -6.45 23.56 9.00
CA GLY A 155 -7.91 23.58 8.88
C GLY A 155 -8.43 24.92 8.36
N GLU A 156 -9.70 24.96 7.97
CA GLU A 156 -10.35 26.14 7.38
C GLU A 156 -10.48 27.31 8.37
N ASN A 157 -10.57 27.02 9.67
CA ASN A 157 -10.80 28.00 10.73
C ASN A 157 -9.51 28.47 11.44
N ASN A 158 -8.39 28.55 10.70
CA ASN A 158 -7.04 28.76 11.26
C ASN A 158 -6.61 27.70 12.28
N GLU A 159 -7.21 26.51 12.24
CA GLU A 159 -6.79 25.39 13.06
C GLU A 159 -5.48 24.82 12.52
N ILE A 160 -4.54 24.49 13.41
CA ILE A 160 -3.22 23.98 13.05
C ILE A 160 -2.90 22.82 13.98
N VAL A 161 -2.47 21.70 13.41
CA VAL A 161 -1.93 20.57 14.16
C VAL A 161 -0.54 20.25 13.62
N GLY A 162 0.47 20.35 14.48
CA GLY A 162 1.82 19.88 14.20
C GLY A 162 2.04 18.49 14.80
N ALA A 163 2.31 17.50 13.96
CA ALA A 163 2.68 16.15 14.36
C ALA A 163 4.19 15.98 14.25
N TYR A 164 4.82 15.48 15.31
CA TYR A 164 6.24 15.10 15.28
C TYR A 164 6.38 13.73 14.64
N ARG A 165 7.28 13.64 13.67
CA ARG A 165 7.54 12.44 12.86
C ARG A 165 8.96 11.97 13.01
N GLN A 166 9.15 10.66 12.96
CA GLN A 166 10.44 10.00 13.11
C GLN A 166 10.88 9.37 11.79
N CYS A 167 11.98 9.86 11.21
CA CYS A 167 12.57 9.27 10.02
C CYS A 167 12.94 7.80 10.24
N PRO A 168 12.89 6.98 9.16
CA PRO A 168 13.33 5.59 9.20
C PRO A 168 14.76 5.42 9.73
N TRP A 169 15.09 4.19 10.13
CA TRP A 169 16.41 3.86 10.65
C TRP A 169 17.53 4.29 9.69
N GLY A 170 18.51 5.02 10.21
CA GLY A 170 19.66 5.51 9.45
C GLY A 170 19.42 6.77 8.64
N GLN A 171 18.25 7.39 8.74
CA GLN A 171 17.88 8.54 7.93
C GLN A 171 17.66 9.81 8.75
N TYR A 172 17.98 10.94 8.13
CA TYR A 172 17.67 12.28 8.61
C TYR A 172 16.65 12.94 7.71
N TRP A 173 15.88 13.87 8.29
CA TRP A 173 14.95 14.69 7.54
C TRP A 173 15.70 15.69 6.67
N ASP A 174 15.35 15.70 5.39
CA ASP A 174 15.87 16.64 4.42
C ASP A 174 14.79 17.66 4.05
N GLN A 175 14.99 18.90 4.52
CA GLN A 175 14.03 19.98 4.34
C GLN A 175 13.96 20.44 2.87
N GLU A 176 15.01 20.29 2.07
CA GLU A 176 15.01 20.80 0.69
C GLU A 176 14.16 19.94 -0.25
N VAL A 177 14.12 18.63 0.00
CA VAL A 177 13.37 17.65 -0.81
C VAL A 177 12.14 17.08 -0.10
N LEU A 178 11.88 17.53 1.13
CA LEU A 178 10.74 17.16 1.98
C LEU A 178 10.60 15.64 2.15
N THR A 179 11.72 14.97 2.44
CA THR A 179 11.75 13.52 2.68
C THR A 179 12.92 13.12 3.57
N CYS A 180 12.88 11.92 4.15
CA CYS A 180 14.00 11.35 4.86
C CYS A 180 15.04 10.78 3.87
N ARG A 181 16.32 11.06 4.07
CA ARG A 181 17.45 10.53 3.29
C ARG A 181 18.52 9.94 4.23
N PRO A 182 19.41 9.05 3.76
CA PRO A 182 20.50 8.54 4.59
C PRO A 182 21.24 9.68 5.30
N ALA A 183 21.46 9.55 6.61
CA ALA A 183 21.92 10.64 7.48
C ALA A 183 23.25 11.27 6.99
N GLU A 184 24.13 10.45 6.42
CA GLU A 184 25.39 10.88 5.80
C GLU A 184 25.20 11.91 4.67
N ASN A 185 24.12 11.78 3.90
CA ASN A 185 23.78 12.61 2.74
C ASN A 185 23.03 13.90 3.10
N VAL A 186 22.57 14.04 4.34
CA VAL A 186 21.76 15.19 4.79
C VAL A 186 22.61 16.20 5.54
N VAL A 187 22.43 17.49 5.25
CA VAL A 187 23.08 18.57 6.00
C VAL A 187 22.29 18.83 7.29
N CYS A 188 22.70 18.14 8.35
CA CYS A 188 22.14 18.32 9.69
C CYS A 188 22.93 19.38 10.48
N HIS A 189 22.29 20.50 10.85
CA HIS A 189 22.91 21.55 11.67
C HIS A 189 23.09 21.14 13.13
N LYS A 190 22.29 20.19 13.61
CA LYS A 190 22.32 19.61 14.96
C LYS A 190 23.05 18.26 15.00
N GLU A 191 24.01 18.06 14.10
CA GLU A 191 24.73 16.78 13.94
C GLU A 191 25.56 16.48 15.19
N LYS A 192 25.13 15.45 15.94
CA LYS A 192 25.78 15.04 17.19
C LYS A 192 27.21 14.58 16.94
N CYS A 193 27.49 13.98 15.78
CA CYS A 193 28.84 13.55 15.41
C CYS A 193 29.84 14.69 15.14
N ARG A 194 29.42 15.95 15.15
CA ARG A 194 30.34 17.11 15.16
C ARG A 194 30.93 17.40 16.53
N LEU A 195 30.39 16.80 17.60
CA LEU A 195 30.92 16.97 18.95
C LEU A 195 32.31 16.33 19.05
N PRO A 196 33.35 17.08 19.48
CA PRO A 196 34.70 16.54 19.62
C PRO A 196 34.73 15.32 20.54
N GLY A 197 35.36 14.24 20.09
CA GLY A 197 35.53 13.00 20.85
C GLY A 197 34.32 12.07 20.87
N LEU A 198 33.19 12.44 20.26
CA LEU A 198 32.06 11.53 20.10
C LEU A 198 32.34 10.55 18.96
N LEU A 199 32.55 9.27 19.30
CA LEU A 199 32.79 8.21 18.30
C LEU A 199 31.51 7.47 17.89
N SER A 200 30.57 7.36 18.82
CA SER A 200 29.27 6.73 18.60
C SER A 200 28.29 7.14 19.70
N TYR A 201 26.99 7.04 19.41
CA TYR A 201 25.93 7.31 20.39
C TYR A 201 24.69 6.42 20.14
N PRO A 202 23.84 6.19 21.16
CA PRO A 202 22.72 5.27 21.03
C PRO A 202 21.64 5.82 20.09
N TYR A 203 20.88 4.92 19.47
CA TYR A 203 19.70 5.28 18.69
C TYR A 203 18.55 5.65 19.65
N GLY A 204 18.15 6.92 19.72
CA GLY A 204 17.27 7.43 20.78
C GLY A 204 15.81 6.96 20.71
N ASN A 205 15.32 6.63 19.51
CA ASN A 205 13.89 6.47 19.24
C ASN A 205 13.49 5.04 18.82
N ILE A 206 14.43 4.09 18.88
CA ILE A 206 14.15 2.67 18.61
C ILE A 206 14.47 1.89 19.87
N LYS A 207 13.53 1.07 20.33
CA LYS A 207 13.81 0.03 21.33
C LYS A 207 14.58 -1.10 20.65
N ASN A 208 15.86 -0.84 20.37
CA ASN A 208 16.80 -1.82 19.85
C ASN A 208 18.13 -1.71 20.58
N ASN A 209 18.49 -2.75 21.34
CA ASN A 209 19.70 -2.76 22.15
C ASN A 209 21.01 -2.95 21.35
N ARG A 210 20.94 -3.18 20.04
CA ARG A 210 22.10 -3.34 19.15
C ARG A 210 22.32 -2.15 18.23
N ALA A 211 21.28 -1.36 17.94
CA ALA A 211 21.34 -0.28 16.97
C ALA A 211 22.00 0.99 17.56
N TYR A 212 22.87 1.62 16.80
CA TYR A 212 23.58 2.83 17.22
C TYR A 212 24.02 3.69 16.03
N TRP A 213 24.36 4.94 16.33
CA TRP A 213 25.00 5.85 15.39
C TRP A 213 26.50 5.81 15.59
N LYS A 214 27.25 5.55 14.52
CA LYS A 214 28.71 5.70 14.47
C LYS A 214 29.05 7.03 13.81
N CYS A 215 30.03 7.73 14.38
CA CYS A 215 30.56 8.95 13.80
C CYS A 215 31.64 8.62 12.77
N ASN A 216 31.41 9.01 11.53
CA ASN A 216 32.37 8.90 10.44
C ASN A 216 32.59 10.30 9.85
N LEU A 217 33.80 10.85 10.00
CA LEU A 217 34.15 12.19 9.50
C LEU A 217 33.15 13.29 9.92
N GLY A 218 32.67 13.23 11.16
CA GLY A 218 31.72 14.20 11.70
C GLY A 218 30.26 13.99 11.27
N LYS A 219 29.95 12.90 10.57
CA LYS A 219 28.61 12.50 10.14
C LYS A 219 28.14 11.24 10.87
N SER A 220 26.83 11.17 11.11
CA SER A 220 26.20 9.98 11.68
C SER A 220 25.92 8.93 10.61
N VAL A 221 26.39 7.72 10.85
CA VAL A 221 26.13 6.52 10.05
C VAL A 221 25.50 5.48 10.96
N SER A 222 24.36 4.92 10.56
CA SER A 222 23.68 3.90 11.38
C SER A 222 24.37 2.55 11.25
N LEU A 223 24.63 1.91 12.39
CA LEU A 223 25.17 0.57 12.49
C LEU A 223 24.40 -0.25 13.51
N CYS A 224 24.61 -1.55 13.47
CA CYS A 224 24.04 -2.48 14.42
C CYS A 224 25.13 -3.44 14.90
N CYS A 225 25.15 -3.71 16.21
CA CYS A 225 26.10 -4.66 16.77
C CYS A 225 25.87 -6.09 16.23
N PRO A 226 26.92 -6.92 16.12
CA PRO A 226 26.78 -8.34 15.76
C PRO A 226 25.86 -9.10 16.71
N GLU A 227 25.38 -10.28 16.30
CA GLU A 227 24.57 -11.13 17.18
C GLU A 227 25.37 -11.53 18.42
N GLY A 228 24.70 -11.55 19.59
CA GLY A 228 25.37 -11.77 20.87
C GLY A 228 26.07 -10.54 21.47
N TYR A 229 26.02 -9.39 20.80
CA TYR A 229 26.55 -8.12 21.31
C TYR A 229 25.44 -7.08 21.45
N LEU A 230 25.55 -6.19 22.42
CA LEU A 230 24.71 -5.00 22.54
C LEU A 230 25.56 -3.74 22.44
N TYR A 231 24.95 -2.63 22.02
CA TYR A 231 25.63 -1.35 22.01
C TYR A 231 25.62 -0.72 23.40
N ARG A 232 26.81 -0.31 23.89
CA ARG A 232 26.96 0.57 25.05
C ARG A 232 27.53 1.92 24.63
N PRO A 233 26.89 3.04 25.05
CA PRO A 233 27.45 4.37 24.85
C PRO A 233 28.92 4.44 25.28
N TYR A 234 29.76 5.02 24.41
CA TYR A 234 31.21 5.20 24.60
C TYR A 234 32.07 3.93 24.64
N GLN A 235 31.48 2.73 24.75
CA GLN A 235 32.19 1.45 24.75
C GLN A 235 32.06 0.70 23.41
N GLY A 236 31.02 1.00 22.63
CA GLY A 236 30.73 0.30 21.38
C GLY A 236 29.99 -1.01 21.63
N CYS A 237 30.24 -2.02 20.80
CA CYS A 237 29.60 -3.32 20.93
C CYS A 237 30.29 -4.17 22.01
N VAL A 238 29.51 -4.58 23.01
CA VAL A 238 29.97 -5.42 24.13
C VAL A 238 29.21 -6.74 24.16
N GLU A 239 29.88 -7.81 24.57
CA GLU A 239 29.27 -9.14 24.69
C GLU A 239 28.08 -9.14 25.65
N PHE A 240 27.03 -9.87 25.28
CA PHE A 240 25.81 -9.98 26.05
C PHE A 240 25.32 -11.43 26.13
N ASN A 241 25.33 -11.98 27.35
CA ASN A 241 24.84 -13.33 27.66
C ASN A 241 23.31 -13.34 27.85
N GLY A 242 22.57 -12.94 26.81
CA GLY A 242 21.11 -12.92 26.80
C GLY A 242 20.53 -12.86 25.39
N LYS A 243 19.21 -12.91 25.26
CA LYS A 243 18.55 -12.74 23.95
C LYS A 243 18.82 -11.33 23.41
N THR A 244 19.54 -11.23 22.30
CA THR A 244 19.72 -9.97 21.57
C THR A 244 18.57 -9.76 20.59
N GLU A 245 18.14 -8.52 20.39
CA GLU A 245 17.07 -8.20 19.44
C GLU A 245 17.57 -8.35 18.00
N THR A 246 16.69 -8.60 17.04
CA THR A 246 17.08 -8.56 15.63
C THR A 246 17.42 -7.12 15.26
N CYS A 247 18.49 -6.89 14.49
CA CYS A 247 18.76 -5.55 13.96
C CYS A 247 17.53 -5.05 13.19
N PRO A 248 17.17 -3.75 13.29
CA PRO A 248 15.99 -3.23 12.60
C PRO A 248 16.08 -3.53 11.09
N PRO A 249 15.08 -4.19 10.47
CA PRO A 249 15.03 -4.28 9.01
C PRO A 249 14.66 -2.94 8.38
N ILE A 250 14.91 -2.82 7.06
CA ILE A 250 14.88 -1.61 6.22
C ILE A 250 13.47 -1.00 5.99
N VAL A 251 12.38 -1.41 6.66
CA VAL A 251 11.02 -0.96 6.27
C VAL A 251 10.16 -0.40 7.42
N TYR A 252 9.97 0.92 7.34
CA TYR A 252 8.86 1.85 7.69
C TYR A 252 8.04 1.61 8.98
N HIS A 253 7.83 2.61 9.85
CA HIS A 253 7.43 4.01 9.61
C HIS A 253 8.15 4.97 10.61
N GLU A 254 8.32 6.28 10.39
CA GLU A 254 7.43 7.28 9.79
C GLU A 254 8.16 8.21 8.80
N GLY A 255 8.03 7.96 7.50
CA GLY A 255 8.18 9.02 6.51
C GLY A 255 7.04 10.04 6.64
N ALA A 256 6.94 10.96 5.68
CA ALA A 256 5.78 11.85 5.60
C ALA A 256 4.48 11.04 5.63
N CYS A 257 3.59 11.36 6.57
CA CYS A 257 2.29 10.73 6.71
C CYS A 257 1.41 11.11 5.52
N ASP A 258 0.86 10.12 4.84
CA ASP A 258 -0.05 10.28 3.70
C ASP A 258 -1.51 10.50 4.13
N MET A 259 -1.75 10.60 5.44
CA MET A 259 -3.03 10.88 6.06
C MET A 259 -3.03 12.25 6.76
N ARG A 260 -4.21 12.88 6.85
CA ARG A 260 -4.39 14.13 7.60
C ARG A 260 -5.69 14.12 8.39
N PRO A 261 -5.76 14.85 9.51
CA PRO A 261 -6.97 14.89 10.33
C PRO A 261 -8.10 15.64 9.62
N VAL A 262 -9.35 15.20 9.87
CA VAL A 262 -10.52 16.02 9.59
C VAL A 262 -10.79 16.89 10.81
N PHE A 263 -10.58 18.20 10.67
CA PHE A 263 -10.80 19.15 11.75
C PHE A 263 -12.26 19.12 12.24
N GLY A 264 -12.42 19.15 13.56
CA GLY A 264 -13.73 19.03 14.21
C GLY A 264 -14.36 17.62 14.20
N ASN A 265 -13.76 16.63 13.54
CA ASN A 265 -14.30 15.27 13.52
C ASN A 265 -13.20 14.19 13.49
N ALA A 266 -12.70 13.84 14.68
CA ALA A 266 -11.65 12.83 14.83
C ALA A 266 -12.09 11.39 14.48
N THR A 267 -13.38 11.13 14.25
CA THR A 267 -13.85 9.82 13.73
C THR A 267 -13.58 9.66 12.23
N TYR A 268 -13.02 10.67 11.57
CA TYR A 268 -12.63 10.63 10.17
C TYR A 268 -11.21 11.19 9.99
N TYR A 269 -10.56 10.76 8.92
CA TYR A 269 -9.30 11.30 8.41
C TYR A 269 -9.41 11.47 6.90
N GLU A 270 -8.42 12.10 6.27
CA GLU A 270 -8.32 12.15 4.80
C GLU A 270 -7.02 11.49 4.35
N ARG A 271 -7.07 10.82 3.20
CA ARG A 271 -5.91 10.21 2.56
C ARG A 271 -5.86 10.57 1.09
N ILE A 272 -4.66 10.68 0.51
CA ILE A 272 -4.52 10.93 -0.92
C ILE A 272 -4.85 9.65 -1.71
N VAL A 273 -5.85 9.72 -2.58
CA VAL A 273 -6.20 8.69 -3.57
C VAL A 273 -6.26 9.36 -4.94
N HIS A 274 -5.50 8.87 -5.92
CA HIS A 274 -5.37 9.48 -7.26
C HIS A 274 -5.08 11.00 -7.23
N GLY A 275 -4.25 11.45 -6.28
CA GLY A 275 -3.87 12.87 -6.14
C GLY A 275 -4.88 13.75 -5.39
N ASN A 276 -6.03 13.21 -4.97
CA ASN A 276 -7.06 13.95 -4.25
C ASN A 276 -7.19 13.49 -2.79
N TRP A 277 -7.45 14.42 -1.87
CA TRP A 277 -7.78 14.10 -0.48
C TRP A 277 -9.19 13.52 -0.40
N ILE A 278 -9.28 12.24 -0.04
CA ILE A 278 -10.53 11.52 0.15
C ILE A 278 -10.74 11.28 1.64
N ARG A 279 -11.94 11.59 2.13
CA ARG A 279 -12.35 11.41 3.52
C ARG A 279 -12.67 9.95 3.82
N MET A 280 -12.06 9.42 4.88
CA MET A 280 -12.10 8.03 5.33
C MET A 280 -12.60 7.97 6.79
N PRO A 281 -13.54 7.08 7.13
CA PRO A 281 -13.94 6.87 8.52
C PRO A 281 -12.90 6.04 9.29
N CYS A 282 -12.68 6.40 10.55
CA CYS A 282 -12.03 5.54 11.54
C CYS A 282 -12.98 4.43 12.01
N ALA A 283 -12.42 3.42 12.67
CA ALA A 283 -13.23 2.39 13.30
C ALA A 283 -14.10 2.91 14.43
N PRO A 284 -15.28 2.32 14.68
CA PRO A 284 -16.03 2.59 15.90
C PRO A 284 -15.13 2.42 17.14
N GLY A 285 -15.13 3.42 18.03
CA GLY A 285 -14.28 3.42 19.22
C GLY A 285 -12.81 3.79 18.96
N THR A 286 -12.47 4.26 17.76
CA THR A 286 -11.15 4.80 17.43
C THR A 286 -11.26 6.22 16.90
N HIS A 287 -10.24 7.04 17.15
CA HIS A 287 -10.10 8.38 16.60
C HIS A 287 -8.78 8.49 15.84
N TYR A 288 -8.75 9.29 14.79
CA TYR A 288 -7.53 9.57 14.06
C TYR A 288 -6.55 10.35 14.94
N ASP A 289 -5.38 9.78 15.18
CA ASP A 289 -4.27 10.42 15.86
C ASP A 289 -3.26 10.89 14.82
N PRO A 290 -3.13 12.21 14.60
CA PRO A 290 -2.17 12.76 13.67
C PRO A 290 -0.72 12.49 14.11
N THR A 291 -0.43 12.15 15.36
CA THR A 291 0.93 11.76 15.80
C THR A 291 1.24 10.31 15.43
N GLU A 292 0.25 9.41 15.46
CA GLU A 292 0.44 8.00 15.07
C GLU A 292 0.22 7.76 13.56
N CYS A 293 -0.26 8.78 12.82
CA CYS A 293 -0.67 8.63 11.41
C CYS A 293 -1.69 7.47 11.22
N ALA A 294 -2.57 7.26 12.20
CA ALA A 294 -3.46 6.11 12.25
C ALA A 294 -4.70 6.40 13.11
N CYS A 295 -5.73 5.56 12.98
CA CYS A 295 -6.83 5.54 13.93
C CYS A 295 -6.43 4.73 15.18
N SER A 296 -6.39 5.38 16.34
CA SER A 296 -5.99 4.79 17.62
C SER A 296 -7.19 4.64 18.56
N LEU A 297 -7.10 3.72 19.53
CA LEU A 297 -8.20 3.40 20.44
C LEU A 297 -8.55 4.58 21.35
N PHE A 298 -9.83 4.96 21.37
CA PHE A 298 -10.38 6.00 22.24
C PHE A 298 -11.62 5.44 22.96
N TYR A 299 -11.46 4.98 24.22
CA TYR A 299 -12.52 4.34 25.01
C TYR A 299 -13.61 5.33 25.49
N PRO A 300 -14.87 4.89 25.72
CA PRO A 300 -15.70 4.05 24.86
C PRO A 300 -17.10 4.68 24.65
N THR A 301 -17.65 4.62 23.45
CA THR A 301 -19.07 4.96 23.20
C THR A 301 -19.90 3.71 22.91
N TYR A 302 -21.03 3.66 23.63
CA TYR A 302 -22.16 2.72 23.63
C TYR A 302 -22.25 1.70 22.49
N ILE A 303 -22.15 0.42 22.88
CA ILE A 303 -22.53 -0.72 22.06
C ILE A 303 -24.05 -0.70 21.89
N SER A 304 -24.52 -0.43 20.67
CA SER A 304 -25.89 -0.75 20.27
C SER A 304 -26.07 -2.28 20.37
N ASN A 305 -27.16 -2.73 20.99
CA ASN A 305 -27.46 -4.16 21.17
C ASN A 305 -27.84 -4.90 19.86
N GLU A 306 -27.96 -4.19 18.74
CA GLU A 306 -28.25 -4.79 17.43
C GLU A 306 -26.96 -4.87 16.60
N CYS A 307 -26.60 -6.09 16.19
CA CYS A 307 -25.47 -6.30 15.28
C CYS A 307 -25.84 -5.85 13.86
N LYS A 308 -25.29 -4.72 13.42
CA LYS A 308 -25.50 -4.12 12.10
C LYS A 308 -24.25 -4.29 11.22
N PRO A 309 -24.40 -4.33 9.89
CA PRO A 309 -23.24 -4.42 9.00
C PRO A 309 -22.35 -3.18 9.16
N GLU A 310 -21.05 -3.41 9.21
CA GLU A 310 -20.02 -2.37 9.15
C GLU A 310 -19.68 -2.00 7.69
N LEU A 311 -19.98 -2.87 6.73
CA LEU A 311 -20.00 -2.61 5.29
C LEU A 311 -21.20 -3.34 4.70
N PHE A 312 -21.92 -2.70 3.78
CA PHE A 312 -22.94 -3.38 2.97
C PHE A 312 -22.91 -2.83 1.55
N ILE A 313 -22.67 -3.68 0.56
CA ILE A 313 -22.68 -3.32 -0.86
C ILE A 313 -23.82 -4.11 -1.50
N SER A 314 -24.92 -3.44 -1.87
CA SER A 314 -26.13 -4.09 -2.41
C SER A 314 -26.19 -4.15 -3.95
N PHE A 315 -25.40 -3.32 -4.64
CA PHE A 315 -25.45 -3.13 -6.09
C PHE A 315 -26.83 -2.72 -6.67
N ASP A 316 -27.83 -2.41 -5.83
CA ASP A 316 -29.20 -2.07 -6.25
C ASP A 316 -29.32 -0.69 -6.94
N GLY A 317 -28.32 0.18 -6.73
CA GLY A 317 -28.30 1.55 -7.21
C GLY A 317 -27.76 1.74 -8.64
N THR A 318 -27.41 3.00 -8.94
CA THR A 318 -26.68 3.39 -10.16
C THR A 318 -25.17 3.46 -9.95
N GLU A 319 -24.73 3.44 -8.70
CA GLU A 319 -23.34 3.56 -8.28
C GLU A 319 -23.04 2.50 -7.22
N ILE A 320 -21.80 2.02 -7.22
CA ILE A 320 -21.31 1.08 -6.21
C ILE A 320 -20.90 1.90 -4.98
N LYS A 321 -21.58 1.68 -3.87
CA LYS A 321 -21.40 2.43 -2.62
C LYS A 321 -21.69 1.55 -1.40
N ASP A 322 -21.36 2.07 -0.23
CA ASP A 322 -21.69 1.46 1.04
C ASP A 322 -23.09 1.87 1.51
N ASP A 323 -24.01 0.91 1.52
CA ASP A 323 -25.40 1.02 1.96
C ASP A 323 -25.59 0.70 3.45
N SER A 324 -24.52 0.42 4.22
CA SER A 324 -24.61 0.16 5.67
C SER A 324 -24.97 1.40 6.51
N GLY A 325 -24.87 2.59 5.91
CA GLY A 325 -24.99 3.88 6.58
C GLY A 325 -23.70 4.35 7.26
N LYS A 326 -22.59 3.60 7.11
CA LYS A 326 -21.27 3.97 7.64
C LYS A 326 -20.45 4.84 6.68
N ASN A 327 -20.88 4.96 5.42
CA ASN A 327 -20.24 5.75 4.38
C ASN A 327 -18.77 5.36 4.18
N ASN A 328 -18.49 4.06 4.16
CA ASN A 328 -17.16 3.56 3.83
C ASN A 328 -16.79 3.96 2.39
N TYR A 329 -15.54 4.36 2.20
CA TYR A 329 -15.00 4.57 0.86
C TYR A 329 -14.79 3.24 0.16
N ILE A 330 -15.21 3.17 -1.09
CA ILE A 330 -15.10 2.00 -1.96
C ILE A 330 -14.31 2.41 -3.19
N GLU A 331 -13.17 1.75 -3.40
CA GLU A 331 -12.36 1.88 -4.60
C GLU A 331 -12.86 0.88 -5.63
N ASN A 332 -13.57 1.39 -6.64
CA ASN A 332 -14.07 0.57 -7.73
C ASN A 332 -13.08 0.58 -8.91
N HIS A 333 -12.48 -0.57 -9.19
CA HIS A 333 -11.67 -0.80 -10.39
C HIS A 333 -12.50 -1.57 -11.41
N ASN A 334 -13.24 -0.86 -12.26
CA ASN A 334 -14.00 -1.41 -13.40
C ASN A 334 -15.11 -2.43 -13.09
N VAL A 335 -15.55 -2.58 -11.83
CA VAL A 335 -16.77 -3.33 -11.54
C VAL A 335 -17.97 -2.50 -11.99
N SER A 336 -18.88 -3.15 -12.71
CA SER A 336 -20.07 -2.49 -13.26
C SER A 336 -21.34 -3.07 -12.64
N ILE A 337 -22.43 -2.29 -12.63
CA ILE A 337 -23.73 -2.79 -12.20
C ILE A 337 -24.48 -3.32 -13.43
N ARG A 338 -24.88 -4.58 -13.38
CA ARG A 338 -25.64 -5.24 -14.45
C ARG A 338 -27.05 -5.57 -13.98
N LYS A 339 -28.05 -5.16 -14.77
CA LYS A 339 -29.46 -5.48 -14.51
C LYS A 339 -29.89 -6.74 -15.25
N ILE A 340 -30.45 -7.70 -14.54
CA ILE A 340 -30.96 -8.96 -15.09
C ILE A 340 -32.33 -9.22 -14.46
N ASN A 341 -33.36 -9.37 -15.31
CA ASN A 341 -34.74 -9.65 -14.88
C ASN A 341 -35.30 -8.67 -13.82
N GLY A 342 -34.85 -7.41 -13.85
CA GLY A 342 -35.31 -6.37 -12.91
C GLY A 342 -34.50 -6.23 -11.62
N SER A 343 -33.60 -7.17 -11.35
CA SER A 343 -32.63 -7.09 -10.23
C SER A 343 -31.27 -6.58 -10.73
N SER A 344 -30.51 -5.92 -9.85
CA SER A 344 -29.18 -5.38 -10.14
C SER A 344 -28.11 -6.22 -9.46
N TYR A 345 -26.95 -6.36 -10.10
CA TYR A 345 -25.85 -7.19 -9.61
C TYR A 345 -24.52 -6.50 -9.91
N GLY A 346 -23.53 -6.65 -9.03
CA GLY A 346 -22.14 -6.35 -9.35
C GLY A 346 -21.62 -7.35 -10.37
N TYR A 347 -21.23 -6.89 -11.56
CA TYR A 347 -20.65 -7.71 -12.61
C TYR A 347 -19.14 -7.56 -12.60
N PHE A 348 -18.48 -8.72 -12.45
CA PHE A 348 -17.04 -8.85 -12.45
C PHE A 348 -16.59 -9.65 -13.67
N ASP A 349 -15.62 -9.13 -14.40
CA ASP A 349 -15.21 -9.62 -15.71
C ASP A 349 -13.87 -10.38 -15.70
N GLY A 350 -13.30 -10.60 -14.51
CA GLY A 350 -11.96 -11.17 -14.33
C GLY A 350 -10.81 -10.16 -14.45
N ASN A 351 -11.09 -8.87 -14.68
CA ASN A 351 -10.10 -7.79 -14.62
C ASN A 351 -10.59 -6.61 -13.77
N SER A 352 -11.65 -6.84 -12.99
CA SER A 352 -12.33 -5.83 -12.20
C SER A 352 -12.23 -6.16 -10.73
N LYS A 353 -11.99 -5.19 -9.85
CA LYS A 353 -11.92 -5.43 -8.40
C LYS A 353 -12.54 -4.31 -7.60
N ILE A 354 -12.92 -4.61 -6.36
CA ILE A 354 -13.31 -3.60 -5.38
C ILE A 354 -12.34 -3.68 -4.20
N VAL A 355 -11.77 -2.53 -3.82
CA VAL A 355 -10.95 -2.41 -2.62
C VAL A 355 -11.71 -1.58 -1.58
N ILE A 356 -11.72 -2.07 -0.34
CA ILE A 356 -12.31 -1.41 0.82
C ILE A 356 -11.19 -1.11 1.84
N PRO A 357 -10.53 0.06 1.72
CA PRO A 357 -9.35 0.39 2.54
C PRO A 357 -9.64 0.46 4.04
N ARG A 358 -10.91 0.66 4.44
CA ARG A 358 -11.34 0.73 5.84
C ARG A 358 -10.90 -0.50 6.65
N PHE A 359 -10.79 -1.67 6.01
CA PHE A 359 -10.38 -2.92 6.64
C PHE A 359 -8.86 -3.16 6.57
N ALA A 360 -8.04 -2.15 6.29
CA ALA A 360 -6.60 -2.25 6.47
C ALA A 360 -6.21 -2.21 7.95
N ASN A 361 -5.24 -3.03 8.36
CA ASN A 361 -4.74 -3.13 9.74
C ASN A 361 -5.83 -3.37 10.80
N PHE A 362 -6.99 -3.90 10.40
CA PHE A 362 -8.12 -4.06 11.30
C PHE A 362 -7.86 -5.15 12.33
N GLU A 363 -8.54 -5.04 13.47
CA GLU A 363 -8.51 -6.02 14.54
C GLU A 363 -9.92 -6.18 15.09
N SER A 364 -10.43 -7.41 15.11
CA SER A 364 -11.73 -7.72 15.69
C SER A 364 -11.73 -9.09 16.33
N LYS A 365 -12.56 -9.27 17.35
CA LYS A 365 -12.84 -10.56 17.98
C LYS A 365 -13.84 -11.39 17.17
N ASP A 366 -14.86 -10.72 16.65
CA ASP A 366 -15.85 -11.28 15.74
C ASP A 366 -15.66 -10.67 14.36
N PHE A 367 -15.57 -11.51 13.34
CA PHE A 367 -15.49 -11.08 11.97
C PHE A 367 -16.38 -11.97 11.12
N VAL A 368 -17.39 -11.37 10.50
CA VAL A 368 -18.33 -12.09 9.64
C VAL A 368 -18.38 -11.42 8.28
N ILE A 369 -18.23 -12.21 7.24
CA ILE A 369 -18.57 -11.81 5.87
C ILE A 369 -19.72 -12.68 5.40
N LYS A 370 -20.73 -12.03 4.84
CA LYS A 370 -21.86 -12.66 4.16
C LYS A 370 -21.86 -12.16 2.71
N MET A 371 -21.90 -13.09 1.76
CA MET A 371 -21.89 -12.76 0.33
C MET A 371 -22.83 -13.71 -0.42
N ASN A 372 -23.49 -13.20 -1.45
CA ASN A 372 -24.23 -14.01 -2.41
C ASN A 372 -23.66 -13.78 -3.81
N TYR A 373 -23.15 -14.84 -4.43
CA TYR A 373 -22.47 -14.75 -5.73
C TYR A 373 -22.95 -15.83 -6.70
N SER A 374 -22.94 -15.52 -7.98
CA SER A 374 -23.25 -16.43 -9.09
C SER A 374 -22.06 -16.47 -10.04
N HIS A 375 -21.75 -17.68 -10.52
CA HIS A 375 -20.62 -17.87 -11.43
C HIS A 375 -20.83 -19.03 -12.39
N THR A 376 -20.16 -18.99 -13.53
CA THR A 376 -20.11 -20.14 -14.43
C THR A 376 -19.03 -21.11 -13.95
N PRO A 377 -19.33 -22.42 -13.84
CA PRO A 377 -18.34 -23.40 -13.40
C PRO A 377 -17.14 -23.42 -14.35
N ASN A 378 -15.95 -23.24 -13.81
CA ASN A 378 -14.70 -23.32 -14.54
C ASN A 378 -13.64 -24.04 -13.69
N ASP A 379 -12.57 -24.51 -14.31
CA ASP A 379 -11.50 -25.25 -13.62
C ASP A 379 -10.50 -24.32 -12.89
N ARG A 380 -10.81 -23.02 -12.78
CA ARG A 380 -9.93 -22.00 -12.19
C ARG A 380 -10.23 -21.84 -10.70
N LEU A 381 -9.20 -21.55 -9.92
CA LEU A 381 -9.35 -21.04 -8.56
C LEU A 381 -9.45 -19.53 -8.64
N GLU A 382 -10.57 -18.98 -8.20
CA GLU A 382 -10.84 -17.55 -8.27
C GLU A 382 -11.06 -16.97 -6.89
N SER A 383 -10.37 -15.87 -6.58
CA SER A 383 -10.53 -15.17 -5.32
C SER A 383 -11.87 -14.46 -5.28
N LEU A 384 -12.69 -14.73 -4.26
CA LEU A 384 -13.90 -13.96 -3.96
C LEU A 384 -13.56 -12.81 -3.02
N ILE A 385 -12.84 -13.10 -1.93
CA ILE A 385 -12.48 -12.12 -0.91
C ILE A 385 -11.08 -12.42 -0.38
N SER A 386 -10.29 -11.37 -0.16
CA SER A 386 -8.97 -11.46 0.47
C SER A 386 -8.62 -10.18 1.21
N ASN A 387 -7.65 -10.23 2.11
CA ASN A 387 -7.02 -9.06 2.71
C ASN A 387 -5.51 -8.97 2.42
N GLY A 388 -5.05 -9.60 1.32
CA GLY A 388 -3.70 -9.42 0.78
C GLY A 388 -3.67 -8.37 -0.34
N ASP A 389 -2.49 -8.05 -0.86
CA ASP A 389 -2.32 -7.23 -2.08
C ASP A 389 -0.96 -7.52 -2.75
N ASP A 390 -0.84 -7.20 -4.04
CA ASP A 390 0.35 -7.36 -4.90
C ASP A 390 1.49 -6.40 -4.49
N CYS A 391 1.16 -5.27 -3.84
CA CYS A 391 2.19 -4.37 -3.33
C CYS A 391 2.73 -4.78 -1.95
N CYS A 392 4.06 -4.89 -1.84
CA CYS A 392 4.83 -4.94 -0.58
C CYS A 392 4.76 -6.23 0.26
N ASP A 393 4.75 -7.43 -0.35
CA ASP A 393 4.74 -8.74 0.37
C ASP A 393 3.55 -8.92 1.34
N ASN A 394 2.40 -8.30 1.05
CA ASN A 394 1.19 -8.41 1.89
C ASN A 394 0.49 -9.76 1.66
N VAL A 395 1.08 -10.84 2.17
CA VAL A 395 0.50 -12.20 2.09
C VAL A 395 -0.85 -12.21 2.82
N PRO A 396 -1.93 -12.72 2.19
CA PRO A 396 -3.23 -12.74 2.83
C PRO A 396 -3.21 -13.57 4.11
N SER A 397 -3.86 -13.02 5.13
CA SER A 397 -4.20 -13.72 6.36
C SER A 397 -5.62 -14.23 6.36
N MET A 398 -6.42 -13.88 5.37
CA MET A 398 -7.69 -14.54 5.11
C MET A 398 -8.00 -14.57 3.61
N ALA A 399 -8.68 -15.64 3.19
CA ALA A 399 -9.14 -15.76 1.82
C ALA A 399 -10.43 -16.60 1.75
N LEU A 400 -11.30 -16.19 0.83
CA LEU A 400 -12.43 -16.96 0.34
C LEU A 400 -12.23 -17.16 -1.15
N VAL A 401 -12.10 -18.41 -1.60
CA VAL A 401 -11.70 -18.74 -2.98
C VAL A 401 -12.69 -19.74 -3.56
N LYS A 402 -13.23 -19.49 -4.76
CA LYS A 402 -14.08 -20.47 -5.43
C LYS A 402 -13.30 -21.32 -6.41
N SER A 403 -13.78 -22.54 -6.58
CA SER A 403 -13.36 -23.50 -7.59
C SER A 403 -14.61 -23.98 -8.34
N LYS A 404 -14.45 -24.88 -9.31
CA LYS A 404 -15.57 -25.43 -10.11
C LYS A 404 -16.80 -25.89 -9.30
N ARG A 405 -16.58 -26.46 -8.12
CA ARG A 405 -17.63 -27.11 -7.31
C ARG A 405 -17.53 -26.84 -5.81
N ASN A 406 -16.58 -26.01 -5.38
CA ASN A 406 -16.36 -25.75 -3.97
C ASN A 406 -15.96 -24.30 -3.72
N VAL A 407 -16.26 -23.83 -2.52
CA VAL A 407 -15.71 -22.61 -1.92
C VAL A 407 -14.73 -23.02 -0.83
N HIS A 408 -13.52 -22.48 -0.91
CA HIS A 408 -12.41 -22.73 -0.02
C HIS A 408 -12.28 -21.56 0.95
N TYR A 409 -12.08 -21.89 2.23
CA TYR A 409 -11.95 -20.97 3.33
C TYR A 409 -10.53 -21.08 3.88
N MET A 410 -9.90 -19.94 4.13
CA MET A 410 -8.56 -19.88 4.70
C MET A 410 -8.45 -18.72 5.70
N ILE A 411 -7.84 -18.98 6.85
CA ILE A 411 -7.46 -17.94 7.83
C ILE A 411 -6.06 -18.21 8.38
N LYS A 412 -5.36 -17.12 8.74
CA LYS A 412 -4.16 -17.11 9.57
C LYS A 412 -4.43 -16.23 10.79
N THR A 413 -4.28 -16.79 11.97
CA THR A 413 -4.49 -16.10 13.24
C THR A 413 -3.20 -16.05 14.05
N VAL A 414 -3.13 -15.12 14.99
CA VAL A 414 -2.05 -15.01 15.99
C VAL A 414 -2.67 -15.00 17.38
N ASP A 415 -2.19 -15.87 18.25
CA ASP A 415 -2.60 -15.89 19.66
C ASP A 415 -1.84 -14.80 20.44
N ASP A 416 -2.57 -13.88 21.08
CA ASP A 416 -1.99 -12.78 21.85
C ASP A 416 -1.10 -13.25 23.02
N LYS A 417 -1.38 -14.44 23.59
CA LYS A 417 -0.69 -14.98 24.76
C LYS A 417 0.58 -15.72 24.38
N THR A 418 0.50 -16.61 23.39
CA THR A 418 1.64 -17.46 23.00
C THR A 418 2.46 -16.83 21.89
N ARG A 419 1.89 -15.88 21.14
CA ARG A 419 2.45 -15.31 19.89
C ARG A 419 2.70 -16.37 18.82
N GLU A 420 2.02 -17.50 18.89
CA GLU A 420 2.07 -18.55 17.88
C GLU A 420 1.07 -18.24 16.76
N ASP A 421 1.49 -18.48 15.52
CA ASP A 421 0.62 -18.40 14.35
C ASP A 421 -0.19 -19.71 14.23
N SER A 422 -1.47 -19.59 13.87
CA SER A 422 -2.33 -20.73 13.51
C SER A 422 -2.93 -20.53 12.11
N VAL A 423 -3.14 -21.62 11.39
CA VAL A 423 -3.72 -21.62 10.04
C VAL A 423 -4.83 -22.65 9.98
N ALA A 424 -6.02 -22.25 9.52
CA ALA A 424 -7.13 -23.16 9.30
C ALA A 424 -7.65 -23.05 7.87
N THR A 425 -7.93 -24.20 7.26
CA THR A 425 -8.46 -24.27 5.90
C THR A 425 -9.44 -25.42 5.74
N PHE A 426 -10.54 -25.20 5.02
CA PHE A 426 -11.45 -26.25 4.57
C PHE A 426 -12.23 -25.78 3.35
N HIS A 427 -13.05 -26.65 2.77
CA HIS A 427 -13.88 -26.30 1.63
C HIS A 427 -15.29 -26.85 1.77
N LEU A 428 -16.25 -26.09 1.24
CA LEU A 428 -17.66 -26.45 1.19
C LEU A 428 -18.15 -26.51 -0.24
N PRO A 429 -19.11 -27.38 -0.57
CA PRO A 429 -19.61 -27.50 -1.93
C PRO A 429 -20.36 -26.24 -2.37
N SER A 430 -20.12 -25.80 -3.60
CA SER A 430 -20.85 -24.73 -4.27
C SER A 430 -21.83 -25.31 -5.30
N ILE A 431 -22.97 -24.65 -5.48
CA ILE A 431 -23.90 -24.94 -6.57
C ILE A 431 -23.24 -24.53 -7.89
N ALA A 432 -23.22 -25.49 -8.82
CA ALA A 432 -22.66 -25.39 -10.16
C ALA A 432 -23.70 -25.81 -11.21
N ASP A 433 -24.97 -25.49 -10.95
CA ASP A 433 -26.11 -25.82 -11.81
C ASP A 433 -26.28 -24.76 -12.91
N PRO A 434 -26.36 -25.15 -14.21
CA PRO A 434 -26.64 -24.24 -15.32
C PRO A 434 -27.96 -23.44 -15.19
N HIS A 435 -28.93 -23.94 -14.41
CA HIS A 435 -30.24 -23.33 -14.22
C HIS A 435 -30.32 -22.39 -13.00
N ASN A 436 -29.47 -22.60 -11.99
CA ASN A 436 -29.30 -21.69 -10.86
C ASN A 436 -27.94 -21.90 -10.20
N ASN A 437 -27.01 -20.99 -10.41
CA ASN A 437 -25.62 -21.05 -9.95
C ASN A 437 -25.32 -20.05 -8.82
N TRP A 438 -26.35 -19.52 -8.15
CA TRP A 438 -26.20 -18.65 -6.99
C TRP A 438 -25.74 -19.42 -5.76
N ASN A 439 -24.85 -18.80 -5.00
CA ASN A 439 -24.19 -19.36 -3.84
C ASN A 439 -24.18 -18.34 -2.71
N GLU A 440 -24.93 -18.62 -1.63
CA GLU A 440 -24.87 -17.83 -0.40
C GLU A 440 -23.76 -18.39 0.49
N VAL A 441 -22.79 -17.56 0.84
CA VAL A 441 -21.61 -17.94 1.61
C VAL A 441 -21.40 -17.05 2.82
N TYR A 442 -20.92 -17.68 3.89
CA TYR A 442 -20.60 -17.03 5.15
C TYR A 442 -19.18 -17.40 5.54
N TYR A 443 -18.36 -16.42 5.84
CA TYR A 443 -17.04 -16.56 6.46
C TYR A 443 -17.15 -15.97 7.86
N ILE A 444 -16.97 -16.78 8.91
CA ILE A 444 -17.21 -16.39 10.30
C ILE A 444 -15.97 -16.74 11.12
N HIS A 445 -15.47 -15.79 11.91
CA HIS A 445 -14.40 -16.03 12.86
C HIS A 445 -14.73 -15.35 14.19
N ASP A 446 -14.60 -16.10 15.29
CA ASP A 446 -14.99 -15.70 16.65
C ASP A 446 -13.80 -15.71 17.65
N SER A 447 -12.57 -15.54 17.16
CA SER A 447 -11.29 -15.68 17.88
C SER A 447 -10.91 -17.10 18.34
N LEU A 448 -11.79 -18.08 18.17
CA LEU A 448 -11.52 -19.49 18.51
C LEU A 448 -11.51 -20.39 17.27
N ARG A 449 -12.45 -20.18 16.36
CA ARG A 449 -12.66 -21.02 15.18
C ARG A 449 -12.90 -20.20 13.92
N LEU A 450 -12.60 -20.81 12.79
CA LEU A 450 -13.10 -20.41 11.49
C LEU A 450 -14.33 -21.27 11.19
N GLU A 451 -15.48 -20.64 11.01
CA GLU A 451 -16.72 -21.27 10.55
C GLU A 451 -17.04 -20.77 9.15
N GLY A 452 -17.33 -21.71 8.25
CA GLY A 452 -17.75 -21.44 6.89
C GLY A 452 -19.15 -21.99 6.70
N ARG A 453 -19.96 -21.28 5.91
CA ARG A 453 -21.23 -21.81 5.41
C ARG A 453 -21.32 -21.57 3.92
N SER A 454 -21.82 -22.56 3.18
CA SER A 454 -22.16 -22.45 1.77
C SER A 454 -23.48 -23.14 1.53
N ASN A 455 -24.48 -22.39 1.07
CA ASN A 455 -25.82 -22.91 0.74
C ASN A 455 -26.47 -23.72 1.88
N GLY A 456 -26.32 -23.24 3.12
CA GLY A 456 -26.84 -23.88 4.33
C GLY A 456 -25.99 -25.04 4.89
N ILE A 457 -24.97 -25.49 4.15
CA ILE A 457 -24.00 -26.47 4.67
C ILE A 457 -22.95 -25.72 5.47
N ARG A 458 -22.65 -26.22 6.67
CA ARG A 458 -21.71 -25.60 7.61
C ARG A 458 -20.51 -26.52 7.88
N GLN A 459 -19.33 -25.93 7.98
CA GLN A 459 -18.13 -26.57 8.51
C GLN A 459 -17.35 -25.58 9.37
N GLU A 460 -16.59 -26.07 10.34
CA GLU A 460 -15.71 -25.25 11.15
C GLU A 460 -14.40 -25.98 11.46
N ASP A 461 -13.37 -25.20 11.77
CA ASP A 461 -12.05 -25.67 12.22
C ASP A 461 -11.46 -24.69 13.24
N PHE A 462 -10.54 -25.16 14.08
CA PHE A 462 -9.90 -24.33 15.10
C PHE A 462 -8.96 -23.31 14.46
N ALA A 463 -9.12 -22.05 14.85
CA ALA A 463 -8.29 -20.93 14.42
C ALA A 463 -8.17 -19.97 15.61
N VAL A 464 -7.29 -20.33 16.56
CA VAL A 464 -7.17 -19.61 17.83
C VAL A 464 -6.45 -18.29 17.64
N GLY A 465 -6.96 -17.23 18.27
CA GLY A 465 -6.37 -15.90 18.24
C GLY A 465 -7.06 -14.99 17.24
N LYS A 466 -6.51 -13.79 17.06
CA LYS A 466 -7.07 -12.77 16.17
C LYS A 466 -6.55 -12.96 14.76
N ILE A 467 -7.30 -12.51 13.76
CA ILE A 467 -6.84 -12.48 12.37
C ILE A 467 -5.53 -11.69 12.29
N LYS A 468 -4.50 -12.28 11.68
CA LYS A 468 -3.19 -11.64 11.55
C LYS A 468 -3.33 -10.36 10.71
N LYS A 469 -2.82 -9.24 11.21
CA LYS A 469 -2.95 -7.93 10.55
C LYS A 469 -2.24 -7.91 9.21
N THR A 470 -2.87 -7.29 8.22
CA THR A 470 -2.29 -6.96 6.92
C THR A 470 -2.45 -5.46 6.66
N LYS A 471 -1.52 -4.87 5.90
CA LYS A 471 -1.60 -3.44 5.53
C LYS A 471 -2.58 -3.18 4.38
N ALA A 472 -2.97 -4.23 3.66
CA ALA A 472 -3.96 -4.16 2.59
C ALA A 472 -5.39 -4.07 3.15
N GLY A 473 -6.25 -3.33 2.44
CA GLY A 473 -7.68 -3.32 2.71
C GLY A 473 -8.34 -4.67 2.40
N LEU A 474 -9.63 -4.79 2.72
CA LEU A 474 -10.40 -5.94 2.25
C LEU A 474 -10.62 -5.77 0.74
N GLN A 475 -10.28 -6.78 -0.04
CA GLN A 475 -10.47 -6.80 -1.48
C GLN A 475 -11.57 -7.82 -1.82
N ILE A 476 -12.50 -7.41 -2.66
CA ILE A 476 -13.35 -8.33 -3.42
C ILE A 476 -12.59 -8.57 -4.71
N GLU A 477 -12.19 -9.84 -4.89
CA GLU A 477 -11.14 -10.30 -5.80
C GLU A 477 -9.71 -9.98 -5.33
N LEU A 478 -8.76 -10.87 -5.62
CA LEU A 478 -7.33 -10.70 -5.33
C LEU A 478 -6.53 -11.14 -6.56
N GLU A 479 -5.65 -10.26 -7.01
CA GLU A 479 -4.66 -10.55 -8.04
C GLU A 479 -3.35 -10.91 -7.35
N ASP A 480 -3.02 -12.22 -7.29
CA ASP A 480 -1.64 -12.75 -7.18
C ASP A 480 -1.62 -14.28 -6.98
N LEU A 481 -2.33 -14.78 -5.96
CA LEU A 481 -2.33 -16.20 -5.60
C LEU A 481 -3.37 -17.02 -6.37
N PHE A 482 -4.44 -16.35 -6.79
CA PHE A 482 -5.59 -16.94 -7.46
C PHE A 482 -5.99 -16.03 -8.63
N GLN A 483 -6.81 -16.56 -9.54
CA GLN A 483 -7.32 -15.75 -10.65
C GLN A 483 -8.42 -14.81 -10.14
N ASN A 484 -8.62 -13.72 -10.86
CA ASN A 484 -9.73 -12.81 -10.61
C ASN A 484 -11.07 -13.49 -10.88
N PHE A 485 -12.09 -13.08 -10.15
CA PHE A 485 -13.40 -13.70 -10.23
C PHE A 485 -14.15 -13.23 -11.48
N THR A 486 -14.91 -14.14 -12.07
CA THR A 486 -15.79 -13.82 -13.19
C THR A 486 -17.20 -14.27 -12.88
N GLY A 487 -18.10 -13.32 -12.73
CA GLY A 487 -19.47 -13.62 -12.34
C GLY A 487 -20.27 -12.41 -11.88
N LEU A 488 -21.31 -12.71 -11.13
CA LEU A 488 -22.23 -11.73 -10.55
C LEU A 488 -22.16 -11.83 -9.04
N ILE A 489 -22.20 -10.70 -8.35
CA ILE A 489 -22.39 -10.63 -6.91
C ILE A 489 -23.66 -9.83 -6.65
N ASP A 490 -24.55 -10.39 -5.84
CA ASP A 490 -25.80 -9.78 -5.43
C ASP A 490 -25.56 -8.81 -4.28
N TYR A 491 -24.85 -9.26 -3.24
CA TYR A 491 -24.40 -8.35 -2.19
C TYR A 491 -23.17 -8.88 -1.46
N VAL A 492 -22.50 -7.96 -0.76
CA VAL A 492 -21.47 -8.26 0.24
C VAL A 492 -21.76 -7.48 1.52
N ALA A 493 -21.78 -8.17 2.65
CA ALA A 493 -21.94 -7.57 3.97
C ALA A 493 -20.81 -8.01 4.89
N VAL A 494 -20.23 -7.08 5.64
CA VAL A 494 -19.20 -7.35 6.64
C VAL A 494 -19.69 -6.88 8.00
N TYR A 495 -19.51 -7.70 9.03
CA TYR A 495 -19.89 -7.41 10.41
C TYR A 495 -18.68 -7.61 11.32
N LEU A 496 -18.54 -6.72 12.30
CA LEU A 496 -17.58 -6.87 13.41
C LEU A 496 -18.25 -7.42 14.68
N CYS A 497 -19.39 -8.09 14.49
CA CYS A 497 -20.24 -8.71 15.49
C CYS A 497 -20.97 -9.88 14.83
N ARG A 498 -21.61 -10.74 15.64
CA ARG A 498 -22.39 -11.87 15.13
C ARG A 498 -23.88 -11.51 15.03
N PRO A 499 -24.47 -11.40 13.81
CA PRO A 499 -25.90 -11.14 13.69
C PRO A 499 -26.73 -12.34 14.20
N SER A 500 -27.91 -12.04 14.75
CA SER A 500 -28.82 -13.05 15.33
C SER A 500 -29.41 -14.00 14.29
N HIS A 501 -29.36 -13.62 13.01
CA HIS A 501 -29.79 -14.41 11.86
C HIS A 501 -28.59 -14.62 10.93
N LEU A 502 -27.94 -15.77 11.06
CA LEU A 502 -26.86 -16.28 10.20
C LEU A 502 -27.21 -17.67 9.69
#